data_AF-A0A6V7JUS0-F1
#
_entry.id   AF-A0A6V7JUS0-F1
#
_cell.length_a   1.000
_cell.length_b   1.000
_cell.length_c   1.000
_cell.angle_alpha   90.00
_cell.angle_beta   90.00
_cell.angle_gamma   90.00
#
_symmetry.space_group_name_H-M   'P 1'
#
loop_
_entity.id
_entity.type
_entity.pdbx_description
1 polymer ?
#
loop_
_entity_poly.entity_id
_entity_poly.type
_entity_poly.pdbx_seq_one_letter_code
_entity_poly.pdbx_strand_id
1 'polypeptide(L)'
;MMKSAKLGRFLTVAYLSLSYGGALPYHIVMPLVAPRIIKEDNSTQIPLPYPCDYVFFVPEDSPGYEMLFITQILISSLILSTNCGIYSLIATYIVHACCLFEIVGKHLDEVISDNQEGFRRRLADVIDRHNSAM
;
A
#
# COMPACT_ATOMS: atom_id res chain seq x y z
N MET A 1 -6.47 -16.31 11.73
CA MET A 1 -7.27 -15.62 10.69
C MET A 1 -7.86 -14.28 11.15
N MET A 2 -8.79 -14.23 12.13
CA MET A 2 -9.46 -12.94 12.50
C MET A 2 -8.51 -11.87 13.07
N LYS A 3 -7.48 -12.26 13.83
CA LYS A 3 -6.44 -11.34 14.34
C LYS A 3 -5.58 -10.76 13.21
N SER A 4 -5.19 -11.61 12.27
CA SER A 4 -4.41 -11.25 11.07
C SER A 4 -5.17 -10.27 10.18
N ALA A 5 -6.46 -10.51 9.95
CA ALA A 5 -7.33 -9.57 9.20
C ALA A 5 -7.46 -8.21 9.90
N LYS A 6 -7.58 -8.19 11.24
CA LYS A 6 -7.66 -6.94 12.02
C LYS A 6 -6.36 -6.14 11.96
N LEU A 7 -5.21 -6.82 12.00
CA LEU A 7 -3.89 -6.22 11.88
C LEU A 7 -3.66 -5.63 10.48
N GLY A 8 -3.98 -6.38 9.42
CA GLY A 8 -3.87 -5.88 8.04
C GLY A 8 -4.76 -4.66 7.79
N ARG A 9 -5.98 -4.65 8.33
CA ARG A 9 -6.89 -3.50 8.25
C ARG A 9 -6.36 -2.30 9.04
N PHE A 10 -5.80 -2.51 10.23
CA PHE A 10 -5.18 -1.44 11.02
C PHE A 10 -3.97 -0.82 10.31
N LEU A 11 -3.06 -1.65 9.78
CA LEU A 11 -1.89 -1.18 9.03
C LEU A 11 -2.30 -0.39 7.79
N THR A 12 -3.33 -0.84 7.07
CA THR A 12 -3.85 -0.12 5.90
C THR A 12 -4.45 1.23 6.28
N VAL A 13 -5.26 1.28 7.34
CA VAL A 13 -5.87 2.54 7.81
C VAL A 13 -4.80 3.51 8.33
N ALA A 14 -3.82 3.02 9.08
CA ALA A 14 -2.72 3.84 9.60
C ALA A 14 -1.83 4.38 8.47
N TYR A 15 -1.52 3.56 7.47
CA TYR A 15 -0.76 4.00 6.30
C TYR A 15 -1.53 5.04 5.49
N LEU A 16 -2.84 4.81 5.27
CA LEU A 16 -3.71 5.74 4.55
C LEU A 16 -3.78 7.09 5.28
N SER A 17 -4.00 7.08 6.60
CA SER A 17 -4.12 8.31 7.38
C SER A 17 -2.82 9.10 7.43
N LEU A 18 -1.66 8.44 7.57
CA LEU A 18 -0.36 9.11 7.61
C LEU A 18 0.05 9.65 6.24
N SER A 19 -0.22 8.88 5.17
CA SER A 19 0.11 9.27 3.80
C SER A 19 -0.77 10.41 3.30
N TYR A 20 -2.10 10.31 3.44
CA TYR A 20 -3.02 11.38 3.04
C TYR A 20 -2.94 12.59 3.98
N GLY A 21 -2.70 12.36 5.28
CA GLY A 21 -2.59 13.43 6.27
C GLY A 21 -1.30 14.23 6.20
N GLY A 22 -0.23 13.68 5.61
CA GLY A 22 1.06 14.37 5.47
C GLY A 22 1.33 14.89 4.06
N ALA A 23 1.18 14.03 3.04
CA ALA A 23 1.66 14.36 1.69
C ALA A 23 0.74 15.33 0.95
N LEU A 24 -0.59 15.18 1.04
CA LEU A 24 -1.52 16.07 0.34
C LEU A 24 -1.51 17.50 0.88
N PRO A 25 -1.54 17.75 2.20
CA PRO A 25 -1.41 19.10 2.72
C PRO A 25 -0.04 19.68 2.38
N TYR A 26 1.04 18.89 2.38
CA TYR A 26 2.35 19.40 2.01
C TYR A 26 2.37 19.88 0.54
N HIS A 27 1.83 19.10 -0.40
CA HIS A 27 1.80 19.49 -1.81
C HIS A 27 0.83 20.63 -2.14
N ILE A 28 -0.20 20.85 -1.32
CA ILE A 28 -1.21 21.90 -1.57
C ILE A 28 -0.88 23.17 -0.76
N VAL A 29 -0.56 23.03 0.52
CA VAL A 29 -0.35 24.16 1.46
C VAL A 29 1.02 24.78 1.26
N MET A 30 2.08 23.99 1.01
CA MET A 30 3.42 24.54 0.81
C MET A 30 3.49 25.53 -0.36
N PRO A 31 2.96 25.25 -1.56
CA PRO A 31 2.97 26.23 -2.65
C PRO A 31 2.04 27.44 -2.39
N LEU A 32 0.99 27.29 -1.57
CA LEU A 32 0.11 28.39 -1.17
C LEU A 32 0.72 29.33 -0.12
N VAL A 33 1.56 28.79 0.77
CA VAL A 33 2.23 29.53 1.85
C VAL A 33 3.59 30.09 1.42
N ALA A 34 4.21 29.49 0.40
CA ALA A 34 5.46 29.98 -0.16
C ALA A 34 5.31 31.38 -0.78
N PRO A 35 6.35 32.23 -0.68
CA PRO A 35 6.32 33.57 -1.24
C PRO A 35 6.05 33.51 -2.74
N ARG A 36 5.12 34.35 -3.22
CA ARG A 36 4.78 34.41 -4.65
C ARG A 36 5.98 34.91 -5.45
N ILE A 37 6.21 34.28 -6.59
CA ILE A 37 7.24 34.71 -7.53
C ILE A 37 6.70 35.95 -8.24
N ILE A 38 7.39 37.08 -8.08
CA ILE A 38 7.07 38.33 -8.77
C ILE A 38 7.82 38.29 -10.10
N LYS A 39 7.10 38.34 -11.22
CA LYS A 39 7.67 38.44 -12.55
C LYS A 39 8.06 39.89 -12.88
N GLU A 40 8.88 40.06 -13.92
CA GLU A 40 9.32 41.39 -14.39
C GLU A 40 8.16 42.30 -14.84
N ASP A 41 6.98 41.74 -15.13
CA ASP A 41 5.75 42.45 -15.49
C ASP A 41 4.86 42.85 -14.28
N ASN A 42 5.35 42.70 -13.04
CA ASN A 42 4.59 42.84 -11.79
C ASN A 42 3.42 41.84 -11.60
N SER A 43 3.32 40.78 -12.41
CA SER A 43 2.38 39.69 -12.13
C SER A 43 2.94 38.78 -11.02
N THR A 44 2.03 38.21 -10.22
CA THR A 44 2.41 37.30 -9.12
C THR A 44 1.96 35.88 -9.43
N GLN A 45 2.89 34.93 -9.29
CA GLN A 45 2.64 33.52 -9.59
C GLN A 45 2.81 32.67 -8.33
N ILE A 46 1.86 31.74 -8.11
CA ILE A 46 1.95 30.73 -7.03
C ILE A 46 3.06 29.77 -7.44
N PRO A 47 4.12 29.53 -6.64
CA PRO A 47 5.17 28.59 -7.03
C PRO A 47 4.61 27.17 -7.26
N LEU A 48 5.11 26.47 -8.30
CA LEU A 48 4.72 25.08 -8.54
C LEU A 48 5.17 24.18 -7.37
N PRO A 49 4.36 23.17 -6.99
CA PRO A 49 4.74 22.16 -6.00
C PRO A 49 6.04 21.43 -6.37
N TYR A 50 6.30 21.25 -7.67
CA TYR A 50 7.52 20.67 -8.20
C TYR A 50 8.10 21.56 -9.31
N PRO A 51 9.22 22.27 -9.06
CA PRO A 51 9.95 22.97 -10.12
C PRO A 51 10.60 21.94 -11.04
N CYS A 52 10.23 21.94 -12.31
CA CYS A 52 10.79 21.03 -13.32
C CYS A 52 10.97 21.80 -14.63
N ASP A 53 12.12 21.62 -15.28
CA ASP A 53 12.35 22.22 -16.60
C ASP A 53 11.56 21.45 -17.65
N TYR A 54 10.46 22.07 -18.09
CA TYR A 54 9.60 21.50 -19.11
C TYR A 54 10.21 21.74 -20.49
N VAL A 55 10.79 20.70 -21.09
CA VAL A 55 11.45 20.76 -22.42
C VAL A 55 10.45 21.07 -23.55
N PHE A 56 9.17 20.71 -23.39
CA PHE A 56 8.15 20.79 -24.44
C PHE A 56 7.20 21.97 -24.32
N PHE A 57 7.13 22.64 -23.16
CA PHE A 57 6.19 23.72 -22.90
C PHE A 57 6.86 24.76 -22.00
N VAL A 58 6.80 26.04 -22.38
CA VAL A 58 7.18 27.17 -21.50
C VAL A 58 5.90 27.65 -20.83
N PRO A 59 5.61 27.25 -19.58
CA PRO A 59 4.39 27.64 -18.90
C PRO A 59 4.66 28.94 -18.15
N GLU A 60 5.05 29.98 -18.89
CA GLU A 60 5.23 31.31 -18.32
C GLU A 60 3.95 32.14 -18.44
N ASP A 61 3.00 31.78 -19.32
CA ASP A 61 1.74 32.52 -19.48
C ASP A 61 0.52 31.79 -18.90
N SER A 62 -0.35 32.55 -18.24
CA SER A 62 -1.70 32.10 -17.89
C SER A 62 -2.51 31.88 -19.17
N PRO A 63 -3.31 30.78 -19.30
CA PRO A 63 -3.78 29.85 -18.26
C PRO A 63 -3.01 28.51 -18.15
N GLY A 64 -1.95 28.30 -18.94
CA GLY A 64 -1.25 27.00 -18.99
C GLY A 64 -0.62 26.61 -17.65
N TYR A 65 -0.15 27.60 -16.89
CA TYR A 65 0.43 27.43 -15.57
C TYR A 65 -0.52 26.78 -14.55
N GLU A 66 -1.77 27.25 -14.50
CA GLU A 66 -2.79 26.76 -13.57
C GLU A 66 -3.18 25.31 -13.90
N MET A 67 -3.27 24.99 -15.20
CA MET A 67 -3.55 23.65 -15.67
C MET A 67 -2.43 22.67 -15.31
N LEU A 68 -1.16 23.09 -15.38
CA LEU A 68 -0.03 22.29 -14.91
C LEU A 68 -0.04 22.09 -13.40
N PHE A 69 -0.36 23.13 -12.62
CA PHE A 69 -0.49 23.03 -11.17
C PHE A 69 -1.52 21.96 -10.77
N ILE A 70 -2.71 22.01 -11.38
CA ILE A 70 -3.75 20.99 -11.17
C ILE A 70 -3.26 19.61 -11.60
N THR A 71 -2.60 19.52 -12.76
CA THR A 71 -2.07 18.25 -13.28
C THR A 71 -1.01 17.64 -12.34
N GLN A 72 -0.10 18.45 -11.79
CA GLN A 72 0.89 18.01 -10.82
C GLN A 72 0.22 17.47 -9.54
N ILE A 73 -0.82 18.15 -9.04
CA ILE A 73 -1.57 17.66 -7.86
C ILE A 73 -2.28 16.34 -8.18
N LEU A 74 -2.88 16.22 -9.36
CA LEU A 74 -3.54 14.98 -9.78
C LEU A 74 -2.54 13.82 -9.90
N ILE A 75 -1.41 14.04 -10.58
CA ILE A 75 -0.35 13.02 -10.71
C ILE A 75 0.19 12.64 -9.33
N SER A 76 0.47 13.61 -8.46
CA SER A 76 0.94 13.34 -7.10
C SER A 76 -0.08 12.53 -6.29
N SER A 77 -1.38 12.80 -6.46
CA SER A 77 -2.45 12.05 -5.80
C SER A 77 -2.53 10.61 -6.32
N LEU A 78 -2.35 10.40 -7.63
CA LEU A 78 -2.31 9.07 -8.24
C LEU A 78 -1.10 8.26 -7.75
N ILE A 79 0.08 8.88 -7.67
CA ILE A 79 1.29 8.25 -7.14
C ILE A 79 1.08 7.86 -5.68
N LEU A 80 0.53 8.75 -4.86
CA LEU A 80 0.25 8.48 -3.45
C LEU A 80 -0.73 7.32 -3.27
N SER A 81 -1.81 7.32 -4.05
CA SER A 81 -2.81 6.24 -4.05
C SER A 81 -2.21 4.89 -4.47
N THR A 82 -1.39 4.89 -5.52
CA THR A 82 -0.72 3.67 -6.02
C THR A 82 0.25 3.10 -4.98
N ASN A 83 1.07 3.96 -4.37
CA ASN A 83 1.94 3.55 -3.27
C ASN A 83 1.12 2.98 -2.11
N CYS A 84 0.05 3.64 -1.71
CA CYS A 84 -0.86 3.14 -0.67
C CYS A 84 -1.43 1.76 -0.99
N GLY A 85 -1.84 1.53 -2.24
CA GLY A 85 -2.25 0.22 -2.70
C GLY A 85 -1.15 -0.83 -2.54
N ILE A 86 0.05 -0.54 -3.07
CA ILE A 86 1.20 -1.47 -3.02
C ILE A 86 1.59 -1.81 -1.58
N TYR A 87 1.75 -0.82 -0.71
CA TYR A 87 2.14 -1.07 0.68
C TYR A 87 1.07 -1.81 1.49
N SER A 88 -0.22 -1.56 1.23
CA SER A 88 -1.31 -2.34 1.83
C SER A 88 -1.29 -3.81 1.37
N LEU A 89 -1.02 -4.05 0.08
CA LEU A 89 -0.86 -5.41 -0.45
C LEU A 89 0.33 -6.13 0.18
N ILE A 90 1.49 -5.48 0.28
CA ILE A 90 2.69 -6.03 0.92
C ILE A 90 2.41 -6.39 2.39
N ALA A 91 1.80 -5.47 3.16
CA ALA A 91 1.45 -5.71 4.55
C ALA A 91 0.52 -6.92 4.70
N THR A 92 -0.49 -7.02 3.82
CA THR A 92 -1.44 -8.14 3.81
C THR A 92 -0.75 -9.45 3.48
N TYR A 93 0.15 -9.45 2.48
CA TYR A 93 0.94 -10.62 2.10
C TYR A 93 1.81 -11.12 3.25
N ILE A 94 2.53 -10.23 3.93
CA ILE A 94 3.37 -10.59 5.09
C ILE A 94 2.51 -11.18 6.21
N VAL A 95 1.40 -10.53 6.57
CA VAL A 95 0.51 -11.01 7.63
C VAL A 95 -0.12 -12.36 7.26
N HIS A 96 -0.45 -12.57 5.99
CA HIS A 96 -0.95 -13.84 5.48
C HIS A 96 0.11 -14.95 5.57
N ALA A 97 1.34 -14.68 5.12
CA ALA A 97 2.45 -15.61 5.22
C ALA A 97 2.73 -16.01 6.67
N CYS A 98 2.80 -15.04 7.61
CA CYS A 98 2.96 -15.33 9.03
C CYS A 98 1.81 -16.20 9.58
N CYS A 99 0.57 -15.95 9.16
CA CYS A 99 -0.58 -16.78 9.56
C CYS A 99 -0.47 -18.21 9.03
N LEU A 100 0.00 -18.40 7.78
CA LEU A 100 0.23 -19.73 7.23
C LEU A 100 1.31 -20.47 8.01
N PHE A 101 2.42 -19.82 8.33
CA PHE A 101 3.49 -20.42 9.13
C PHE A 101 3.01 -20.80 10.54
N GLU A 102 2.17 -19.98 11.19
CA GLU A 102 1.58 -20.30 12.49
C GLU A 102 0.69 -21.56 12.42
N ILE A 103 -0.11 -21.70 11.36
CA ILE A 103 -0.99 -22.86 11.16
C ILE A 103 -0.16 -24.12 10.91
N VAL A 104 0.82 -24.05 10.01
CA VAL A 104 1.73 -25.17 9.72
C VAL A 104 2.50 -25.58 10.97
N GLY A 105 2.99 -24.61 11.76
CA GLY A 105 3.67 -24.88 13.03
C GLY A 105 2.79 -25.63 14.03
N LYS A 106 1.52 -25.22 14.18
CA LYS A 106 0.56 -25.93 15.05
C LYS A 106 0.28 -27.36 14.58
N HIS A 107 0.12 -27.57 13.27
CA HIS A 107 -0.05 -28.92 12.75
C HIS A 107 1.19 -29.79 12.97
N LEU A 108 2.39 -29.22 12.86
CA LEU A 108 3.63 -29.95 13.13
C LEU A 108 3.73 -30.35 14.61
N ASP A 109 3.38 -29.43 15.51
CA ASP A 109 3.35 -29.67 16.95
C ASP A 109 2.29 -30.72 17.34
N GLU A 110 1.10 -30.63 16.74
CA GLU A 110 0.06 -31.65 16.87
C GLU A 110 0.55 -33.03 16.40
N VAL A 111 1.22 -33.13 15.25
CA VAL A 111 1.77 -34.40 14.74
C VAL A 111 2.89 -34.97 15.62
N ILE A 112 3.71 -34.11 16.21
CA ILE A 112 4.77 -34.53 17.13
C ILE A 112 4.17 -34.97 18.48
N SER A 113 3.10 -34.33 18.92
CA SER A 113 2.40 -34.64 20.19
C SER A 113 1.42 -35.83 20.08
N ASP A 114 0.84 -36.06 18.89
CA ASP A 114 0.00 -37.22 18.58
C ASP A 114 0.92 -38.43 18.36
N ASN A 115 1.26 -39.04 19.50
CA ASN A 115 1.93 -40.32 19.66
C ASN A 115 1.66 -41.25 18.47
N GLN A 116 2.72 -41.78 17.82
CA GLN A 116 2.76 -42.54 16.54
C GLN A 116 1.57 -43.47 16.19
N GLU A 117 0.80 -43.91 17.17
CA GLU A 117 -0.39 -44.74 17.02
C GLU A 117 -1.58 -44.05 16.31
N GLY A 118 -1.80 -42.75 16.55
CA GLY A 118 -2.90 -41.99 15.92
C GLY A 118 -2.68 -41.79 14.42
N PHE A 119 -1.46 -41.38 14.07
CA PHE A 119 -1.00 -41.27 12.69
C PHE A 119 -1.03 -42.62 11.95
N ARG A 120 -0.54 -43.71 12.59
CA ARG A 120 -0.60 -45.06 12.01
C ARG A 120 -2.03 -45.53 11.77
N ARG A 121 -2.95 -45.27 12.69
CA ARG A 121 -4.37 -45.62 12.53
C ARG A 121 -5.03 -44.87 11.37
N ARG A 122 -4.77 -43.56 11.25
CA ARG A 122 -5.30 -42.76 10.13
C ARG A 122 -4.71 -43.18 8.78
N LEU A 123 -3.41 -43.49 8.74
CA LEU A 123 -2.77 -44.01 7.53
C LEU A 123 -3.32 -45.38 7.14
N ALA A 124 -3.56 -46.26 8.13
CA ALA A 124 -4.18 -47.56 7.90
C ALA A 124 -5.61 -47.43 7.36
N ASP A 125 -6.44 -46.53 7.90
CA ASP A 125 -7.82 -46.32 7.43
C ASP A 125 -7.86 -45.79 5.98
N VAL A 126 -6.89 -44.96 5.59
CA VAL A 126 -6.75 -44.48 4.20
C VAL A 126 -6.35 -45.61 3.26
N ILE A 127 -5.40 -46.47 3.67
CA ILE A 127 -4.96 -47.63 2.87
C ILE A 127 -6.10 -48.64 2.69
N ASP A 128 -6.84 -48.93 3.77
CA ASP A 128 -7.93 -49.93 3.74
C ASP A 128 -9.09 -49.47 2.85
N ARG A 129 -9.44 -48.18 2.91
CA ARG A 129 -10.41 -47.58 1.98
C ARG A 129 -9.94 -47.63 0.53
N HIS A 130 -8.64 -47.47 0.28
CA HIS A 130 -8.10 -47.52 -1.07
C HIS A 130 -8.12 -48.94 -1.64
N ASN A 131 -7.82 -49.95 -0.82
CA ASN A 131 -7.86 -51.36 -1.18
C ASN A 131 -9.30 -51.91 -1.35
N SER A 132 -10.26 -51.34 -0.61
CA SER A 132 -11.68 -51.69 -0.73
C SER A 132 -12.37 -51.09 -1.96
N ALA A 133 -11.75 -50.08 -2.57
CA ALA A 133 -12.27 -49.38 -3.74
C ALA A 133 -11.70 -49.94 -5.06
N MET A 134 -10.83 -50.94 -4.99
CA MET A 134 -10.27 -51.70 -6.12
C MET A 134 -10.90 -53.09 -6.16
#